data_AF-A0A3B9H2S2-F1
#
_entry.id   AF-A0A3B9H2S2-F1
#
_cell.length_a   1.000
_cell.length_b   1.000
_cell.length_c   1.000
_cell.angle_alpha   90.00
_cell.angle_beta   90.00
_cell.angle_gamma   90.00
#
_symmetry.space_group_name_H-M   'P 1'
#
loop_
_entity.id
_entity.type
_entity.pdbx_description
1 polymer ?
#
loop_
_entity_poly.entity_id
_entity_poly.type
_entity_poly.pdbx_seq_one_letter_code
_entity_poly.pdbx_strand_id
1 'polypeptide(L)'
;MFKEWASHFDTPIGRCGLAWTEAGLTGVQLPEADAEQTVARITRHGAELVKEADVPPEIAEVIAALKAFLAGDPTGFDGQRLDMARHSAFERAAYDALRKVPWGQTVTYGDLAS
;
A
#
# COMPACT_ATOMS: atom_id res chain seq x y z
N MET A 1 12.12 17.38 2.27
CA MET A 1 11.72 16.16 1.55
C MET A 1 11.54 15.09 2.61
N PHE A 2 10.35 14.50 2.74
CA PHE A 2 10.12 13.46 3.74
C PHE A 2 10.92 12.22 3.33
N LYS A 3 11.63 11.62 4.30
CA LYS A 3 12.32 10.35 4.05
C LYS A 3 11.26 9.27 3.86
N GLU A 4 11.35 8.57 2.75
CA GLU A 4 10.43 7.51 2.37
C GLU A 4 11.25 6.28 2.00
N TRP A 5 10.75 5.11 2.39
CA TRP A 5 11.37 3.83 2.11
C TRP A 5 10.41 2.98 1.31
N ALA A 6 10.97 2.05 0.55
CA ALA A 6 10.21 1.04 -0.13
C ALA A 6 10.91 -0.32 -0.03
N SER A 7 10.11 -1.38 -0.03
CA SER A 7 10.58 -2.75 -0.19
C SER A 7 9.73 -3.46 -1.22
N HIS A 8 10.32 -4.44 -1.89
CA HIS A 8 9.63 -5.27 -2.87
C HIS A 8 9.69 -6.73 -2.45
N PHE A 9 8.66 -7.49 -2.82
CA PHE A 9 8.50 -8.88 -2.38
C PHE A 9 7.70 -9.67 -3.40
N ASP A 10 7.95 -10.97 -3.48
CA ASP A 10 7.20 -11.87 -4.36
C ASP A 10 5.83 -12.21 -3.78
N THR A 11 4.84 -12.27 -4.68
CA THR A 11 3.46 -12.68 -4.39
C THR A 11 2.97 -13.62 -5.50
N PRO A 12 1.86 -14.35 -5.30
CA PRO A 12 1.31 -15.25 -6.32
C PRO A 12 0.92 -14.55 -7.64
N ILE A 13 0.65 -13.25 -7.60
CA ILE A 13 0.29 -12.46 -8.79
C ILE A 13 1.50 -11.77 -9.45
N GLY A 14 2.71 -11.91 -8.88
CA GLY A 14 3.93 -11.28 -9.35
C GLY A 14 4.66 -10.48 -8.26
N ARG A 15 5.71 -9.75 -8.66
CA ARG A 15 6.47 -8.86 -7.77
C ARG A 15 5.59 -7.69 -7.36
N CYS A 16 5.49 -7.42 -6.06
CA CYS A 16 4.80 -6.25 -5.50
C CYS A 16 5.78 -5.36 -4.74
N GLY A 17 5.34 -4.14 -4.39
CA GLY A 17 6.08 -3.22 -3.54
C GLY A 17 5.20 -2.59 -2.47
N LEU A 18 5.83 -2.21 -1.36
CA LEU A 18 5.22 -1.44 -0.27
C LEU A 18 6.12 -0.27 0.06
N ALA A 19 5.55 0.93 0.19
CA ALA A 19 6.24 2.15 0.59
C ALA A 19 5.68 2.73 1.88
N TRP A 20 6.55 3.36 2.67
CA TRP A 20 6.20 3.94 3.96
C TRP A 20 7.13 5.10 4.35
N THR A 21 6.64 5.91 5.30
CA THR A 21 7.41 6.88 6.07
C THR A 21 7.32 6.52 7.56
N GLU A 22 7.94 7.32 8.43
CA GLU A 22 7.75 7.19 9.88
C GLU A 22 6.29 7.42 10.31
N ALA A 23 5.49 8.14 9.51
CA ALA A 23 4.10 8.44 9.83
C ALA A 23 3.13 7.31 9.46
N GLY A 24 3.50 6.45 8.50
CA GLY A 24 2.68 5.32 8.07
C GLY A 24 2.95 4.87 6.63
N LEU A 25 2.11 3.97 6.13
CA LEU A 25 2.18 3.47 4.76
C LEU A 25 1.79 4.59 3.78
N THR A 26 2.53 4.71 2.67
CA THR A 26 2.28 5.71 1.63
C THR A 26 1.78 5.09 0.33
N GLY A 27 2.02 3.80 0.11
CA GLY A 27 1.51 3.14 -1.09
C GLY A 27 1.85 1.67 -1.19
N VAL A 28 1.04 0.97 -1.98
CA VAL A 28 1.27 -0.40 -2.44
C VAL A 28 1.41 -0.36 -3.96
N GLN A 29 2.41 -1.05 -4.49
CA GLN A 29 2.60 -1.24 -5.91
C GLN A 29 2.26 -2.69 -6.27
N LEU A 30 1.26 -2.86 -7.14
CA LEU A 30 0.94 -4.15 -7.74
C LEU A 30 1.92 -4.47 -8.88
N PRO A 31 1.97 -5.71 -9.36
CA PRO A 31 2.90 -6.10 -10.41
C PRO A 31 2.70 -5.29 -11.68
N GLU A 32 3.80 -4.75 -12.19
CA GLU A 32 3.88 -4.17 -13.53
C GLU A 32 4.21 -5.27 -14.55
N ALA A 33 4.53 -4.90 -15.80
CA ALA A 33 4.89 -5.85 -16.85
C ALA A 33 6.09 -6.76 -16.49
N ASP A 34 7.00 -6.28 -15.65
CA ASP A 34 8.09 -7.06 -15.07
C ASP A 34 8.50 -6.54 -13.68
N ALA A 35 9.41 -7.27 -13.03
CA ALA A 35 9.89 -6.96 -11.69
C ALA A 35 10.69 -5.64 -11.64
N GLU A 36 11.45 -5.32 -12.68
CA GLU A 36 12.26 -4.09 -12.74
C GLU A 36 11.35 -2.87 -12.82
N GLN A 37 10.31 -2.92 -13.65
CA GLN A 37 9.29 -1.88 -13.75
C GLN A 37 8.51 -1.71 -12.44
N THR A 38 8.19 -2.81 -11.75
CA THR A 38 7.54 -2.75 -10.42
C THR A 38 8.41 -1.98 -9.42
N VAL A 39 9.71 -2.29 -9.38
CA VAL A 39 10.68 -1.61 -8.50
C VAL A 39 10.87 -0.15 -8.89
N ALA A 40 10.99 0.15 -10.19
CA ALA A 40 11.09 1.51 -10.69
C ALA A 40 9.84 2.33 -10.34
N ARG A 41 8.65 1.70 -10.37
CA ARG A 41 7.38 2.37 -10.10
C ARG A 41 7.22 2.73 -8.62
N ILE A 42 7.52 1.83 -7.69
CA ILE A 42 7.41 2.11 -6.25
C ILE A 42 8.47 3.12 -5.78
N THR A 43 9.63 3.18 -6.44
CA THR A 43 10.73 4.11 -6.11
C THR A 43 10.69 5.44 -6.86
N ARG A 44 9.75 5.63 -7.81
CA ARG A 44 9.71 6.79 -8.73
C ARG A 44 9.74 8.17 -8.05
N HIS A 45 9.28 8.24 -6.79
CA HIS A 45 9.21 9.48 -6.00
C HIS A 45 10.41 9.65 -5.04
N GLY A 46 11.46 8.86 -5.22
CA GLY A 46 12.71 8.94 -4.44
C GLY A 46 12.71 8.11 -3.16
N ALA A 47 11.88 7.06 -3.08
CA ALA A 47 11.90 6.14 -1.94
C ALA A 47 13.20 5.32 -1.92
N GLU A 48 13.83 5.22 -0.75
CA GLU A 48 15.03 4.42 -0.52
C GLU A 48 14.67 2.93 -0.49
N LEU A 49 15.30 2.10 -1.32
CA LEU A 49 15.06 0.66 -1.31
C LEU A 49 15.69 -0.01 -0.10
N VAL A 50 14.85 -0.71 0.66
CA VAL A 50 15.23 -1.55 1.79
C VAL A 50 15.02 -3.00 1.39
N LYS A 51 15.99 -3.87 1.69
CA LYS A 51 15.81 -5.31 1.45
C LYS A 51 14.68 -5.84 2.30
N GLU A 52 13.93 -6.81 1.79
CA GLU A 52 12.83 -7.42 2.54
C GLU A 52 13.26 -7.93 3.92
N ALA A 53 14.48 -8.46 4.06
CA ALA A 53 15.01 -8.93 5.35
C ALA A 53 15.32 -7.81 6.36
N ASP A 54 15.43 -6.57 5.90
CA ASP A 54 15.83 -5.41 6.70
C ASP A 54 14.65 -4.46 6.97
N VAL A 55 13.42 -4.82 6.57
CA VAL A 55 12.24 -3.99 6.84
C VAL A 55 11.89 -4.02 8.33
N PRO A 56 11.37 -2.92 8.91
CA PRO A 56 10.90 -2.90 10.29
C PRO A 56 9.82 -3.96 10.55
N PRO A 57 9.72 -4.52 11.77
CA PRO A 57 8.76 -5.56 12.11
C PRO A 57 7.30 -5.22 11.73
N GLU A 58 6.87 -3.99 11.99
CA GLU A 58 5.52 -3.53 11.66
C GLU A 58 5.26 -3.52 10.15
N ILE A 59 6.28 -3.28 9.32
CA ILE A 59 6.18 -3.33 7.87
C ILE A 59 6.22 -4.77 7.37
N ALA A 60 7.03 -5.63 8.01
CA ALA A 60 7.08 -7.06 7.70
C ALA A 60 5.71 -7.73 7.92
N GLU A 61 4.99 -7.36 8.98
CA GLU A 61 3.63 -7.83 9.25
C GLU A 61 2.65 -7.44 8.13
N VAL A 62 2.73 -6.20 7.64
CA VAL A 62 1.91 -5.73 6.50
C VAL A 62 2.25 -6.50 5.23
N ILE A 63 3.54 -6.75 4.95
CA ILE A 63 3.98 -7.53 3.80
C ILE A 63 3.44 -8.96 3.89
N ALA A 64 3.50 -9.58 5.07
CA ALA A 64 2.95 -10.92 5.29
C ALA A 64 1.43 -10.96 5.05
N ALA A 65 0.69 -9.97 5.56
CA ALA A 65 -0.75 -9.83 5.32
C ALA A 65 -1.08 -9.61 3.84
N LEU A 66 -0.32 -8.79 3.12
CA LEU A 66 -0.45 -8.60 1.67
C LEU A 66 -0.20 -9.89 0.89
N LYS A 67 0.81 -10.68 1.27
CA LYS A 67 1.09 -11.98 0.63
C LYS A 67 -0.08 -12.96 0.83
N ALA A 68 -0.62 -13.06 2.04
CA ALA A 68 -1.77 -13.92 2.34
C ALA A 68 -3.02 -13.47 1.58
N PHE A 69 -3.30 -12.17 1.59
CA PHE A 69 -4.41 -11.56 0.87
C PHE A 69 -4.36 -11.85 -0.63
N LEU A 70 -3.20 -11.63 -1.26
CA LEU A 70 -3.00 -11.89 -2.69
C LEU A 70 -2.93 -13.38 -3.04
N ALA A 71 -2.78 -14.26 -2.03
CA ALA A 71 -2.95 -15.70 -2.18
C ALA A 71 -4.42 -16.16 -2.06
N GLY A 72 -5.34 -15.22 -1.79
CA GLY A 72 -6.78 -15.48 -1.68
C GLY A 72 -7.30 -15.66 -0.25
N ASP A 73 -6.48 -15.40 0.78
CA ASP A 73 -6.94 -15.40 2.17
C ASP A 73 -7.69 -14.09 2.49
N PRO A 74 -8.97 -14.14 2.91
CA PRO A 74 -9.74 -12.93 3.26
C PRO A 74 -9.21 -12.29 4.56
N THR A 75 -8.14 -11.52 4.44
CA THR A 75 -7.56 -10.70 5.52
C THR A 75 -7.88 -9.22 5.29
N GLY A 76 -8.35 -8.54 6.34
CA GLY A 76 -8.56 -7.09 6.33
C GLY A 76 -7.29 -6.30 6.65
N PHE A 77 -7.23 -5.05 6.18
CA PHE A 77 -6.14 -4.09 6.50
C PHE A 77 -6.63 -2.95 7.41
N ASP A 78 -7.71 -3.21 8.16
CA ASP A 78 -8.27 -2.26 9.11
C ASP A 78 -7.22 -1.87 10.17
N GLY A 79 -7.21 -0.60 10.55
CA GLY A 79 -6.28 -0.08 11.56
C GLY A 79 -4.88 0.26 11.06
N GLN A 80 -4.52 -0.06 9.81
CA GLN A 80 -3.22 0.36 9.25
C GLN A 80 -3.11 1.88 9.17
N ARG A 81 -1.98 2.41 9.68
CA ARG A 81 -1.66 3.85 9.65
C ARG A 81 -1.21 4.24 8.25
N LEU A 82 -1.88 5.21 7.64
CA LEU A 82 -1.51 5.77 6.34
C LEU A 82 -0.90 7.16 6.54
N ASP A 83 0.22 7.43 5.88
CA ASP A 83 0.74 8.79 5.74
C ASP A 83 0.07 9.47 4.54
N MET A 84 -0.92 10.31 4.84
CA MET A 84 -1.72 11.03 3.86
C MET A 84 -1.32 12.51 3.73
N ALA A 85 -0.11 12.88 4.18
CA ALA A 85 0.37 14.26 4.14
C ALA A 85 0.45 14.83 2.72
N ARG A 86 0.68 13.95 1.72
CA ARG A 86 0.78 14.33 0.30
C ARG A 86 -0.57 14.50 -0.40
N HIS A 87 -1.67 14.14 0.26
CA HIS A 87 -3.01 14.22 -0.31
C HIS A 87 -3.67 15.57 -0.02
N SER A 88 -4.56 16.01 -0.89
CA SER A 88 -5.45 17.16 -0.63
C SER A 88 -6.49 16.80 0.43
N ALA A 89 -7.18 17.81 0.98
CA ALA A 89 -8.29 17.57 1.92
C ALA A 89 -9.42 16.76 1.27
N PHE A 90 -9.68 16.99 -0.03
CA PHE A 90 -10.69 16.26 -0.79
C PHE A 90 -10.31 14.78 -0.97
N GLU A 91 -9.06 14.50 -1.38
CA GLU A 91 -8.57 13.13 -1.53
C GLU A 91 -8.61 12.37 -0.20
N ARG A 92 -8.20 13.01 0.91
CA ARG A 92 -8.29 12.41 2.24
C ARG A 92 -9.72 12.02 2.60
N ALA A 93 -10.68 12.93 2.40
CA ALA A 93 -12.09 12.64 2.67
C ALA A 93 -12.61 11.45 1.85
N ALA A 94 -12.25 11.37 0.57
CA ALA A 94 -12.63 10.25 -0.29
C ALA A 94 -12.03 8.92 0.19
N TYR A 95 -10.75 8.89 0.56
CA TYR A 95 -10.11 7.68 1.11
C TYR A 95 -10.69 7.28 2.47
N ASP A 96 -10.99 8.23 3.36
CA ASP A 96 -11.63 7.97 4.65
C ASP A 96 -13.03 7.37 4.48
N ALA A 97 -13.76 7.77 3.44
CA ALA A 97 -15.04 7.18 3.08
C ALA A 97 -14.87 5.76 2.48
N LEU A 98 -13.91 5.57 1.56
CA LEU A 98 -13.62 4.26 0.95
C LEU A 98 -13.21 3.20 1.99
N ARG A 99 -12.46 3.60 3.03
CA ARG A 99 -12.05 2.70 4.12
C ARG A 99 -13.21 2.15 4.95
N LYS A 100 -14.42 2.72 4.83
CA LYS A 100 -15.62 2.22 5.51
C LYS A 100 -16.36 1.16 4.71
N VAL A 101 -15.97 0.93 3.45
CA VAL A 101 -16.58 -0.10 2.59
C VAL A 101 -16.09 -1.48 3.04
N PRO A 102 -16.99 -2.37 3.50
CA PRO A 102 -16.58 -3.68 3.97
C PRO A 102 -16.06 -4.58 2.84
N TRP A 103 -15.30 -5.60 3.23
CA TRP A 103 -14.86 -6.65 2.31
C TRP A 103 -16.03 -7.26 1.53
N GLY A 104 -15.85 -7.44 0.22
CA GLY A 104 -16.87 -8.01 -0.68
C GLY A 104 -18.04 -7.08 -1.00
N GLN A 105 -18.03 -5.82 -0.54
CA GLN A 105 -19.05 -4.83 -0.86
C GLN A 105 -18.54 -3.80 -1.87
N THR A 106 -19.49 -3.18 -2.57
CA THR A 106 -19.24 -2.12 -3.54
C THR A 106 -20.07 -0.90 -3.20
N VAL A 107 -19.51 0.29 -3.44
CA VAL A 107 -20.19 1.58 -3.30
C VAL A 107 -20.12 2.32 -4.64
N THR A 108 -21.13 3.10 -4.99
CA THR A 108 -21.07 3.93 -6.20
C THR A 108 -20.29 5.22 -5.93
N TYR A 109 -19.80 5.87 -6.99
CA TYR A 109 -19.17 7.19 -6.84
C TYR A 109 -20.13 8.25 -6.28
N GLY A 110 -21.43 8.16 -6.58
CA GLY A 110 -22.44 9.08 -6.05
C GLY A 110 -22.65 8.90 -4.54
N ASP A 111 -22.71 7.64 -4.09
CA ASP A 111 -22.83 7.30 -2.67
C ASP A 111 -21.58 7.74 -1.88
N LEU A 112 -20.40 7.65 -2.49
CA LEU A 112 -19.14 8.09 -1.86
C LEU A 112 -19.05 9.62 -1.73
N ALA A 113 -19.68 10.36 -2.63
CA ALA A 113 -19.64 11.82 -2.70
C ALA A 113 -20.75 12.52 -1.88
N SER A 114 -21.68 11.75 -1.32
CA SER A 114 -22.83 12.23 -0.53
C SER A 114 -22.46 12.45 0.94
#